data_AF-Q54133-F1
#
_entry.id   AF-Q54133-F1
#
_cell.length_a   1.000
_cell.length_b   1.000
_cell.length_c   1.000
_cell.angle_alpha   90.00
_cell.angle_beta   90.00
_cell.angle_gamma   90.00
#
_symmetry.space_group_name_H-M   'P 1'
#
loop_
_entity.id
_entity.type
_entity.pdbx_description
1 polymer ?
#
loop_
_entity_poly.entity_id
_entity_poly.type
_entity_poly.pdbx_seq_one_letter_code
_entity_poly.pdbx_strand_id
1 'polypeptide(L)'
;YPSSKTCSACGHLLEKLSLSTRAWTCPGCRTRHDRDINAAKNILAAGRAVAGETPGDACGADVSPQGSSLRQSAVKQEPSGASPMAIPAL
;
A
#
# COMPACT_ATOMS: atom_id res chain seq x y z
N TYR A 1 -2.70 -6.74 -3.48
CA TYR A 1 -3.47 -6.08 -2.39
C TYR A 1 -4.94 -5.88 -2.82
N PRO A 2 -5.94 -6.49 -2.16
CA PRO A 2 -7.35 -6.46 -2.57
C PRO A 2 -8.09 -5.20 -2.06
N SER A 3 -7.69 -4.02 -2.55
CA SER A 3 -8.18 -2.72 -2.05
C SER A 3 -9.70 -2.53 -2.15
N SER A 4 -10.36 -3.07 -3.17
CA SER A 4 -11.81 -2.96 -3.36
C SER A 4 -12.64 -3.91 -2.47
N LYS A 5 -12.05 -5.05 -2.05
CA LYS A 5 -12.70 -6.05 -1.17
C LYS A 5 -12.42 -5.80 0.31
N THR A 6 -11.43 -4.98 0.65
CA THR A 6 -11.05 -4.67 2.04
C THR A 6 -11.94 -3.55 2.56
N CYS A 7 -12.55 -3.70 3.72
CA CYS A 7 -13.31 -2.63 4.36
C CYS A 7 -12.35 -1.56 4.89
N SER A 8 -12.40 -0.34 4.37
CA SER A 8 -11.58 0.77 4.86
C SER A 8 -11.90 1.22 6.29
N ALA A 9 -13.04 0.80 6.86
CA ALA A 9 -13.45 1.16 8.22
C ALA A 9 -12.97 0.16 9.29
N CYS A 10 -12.96 -1.15 8.98
CA CYS A 10 -12.62 -2.18 9.97
C CYS A 10 -11.66 -3.27 9.47
N GLY A 11 -11.17 -3.19 8.24
CA GLY A 11 -10.23 -4.15 7.67
C GLY A 11 -10.83 -5.47 7.18
N HIS A 12 -12.13 -5.73 7.40
CA HIS A 12 -12.77 -6.97 6.94
C HIS A 12 -12.60 -7.19 5.42
N LEU A 13 -12.13 -8.38 5.03
CA LEU A 13 -11.91 -8.75 3.63
C LEU A 13 -13.10 -9.56 3.09
N LEU A 14 -13.74 -9.06 2.02
CA LEU A 14 -14.79 -9.80 1.32
C LEU A 14 -14.20 -10.97 0.53
N GLU A 15 -14.82 -12.13 0.65
CA GLU A 15 -14.50 -13.30 -0.16
C GLU A 15 -14.71 -13.01 -1.66
N LYS A 16 -15.91 -12.54 -2.00
CA LYS A 16 -16.32 -12.23 -3.38
C LYS A 16 -16.94 -10.85 -3.49
N LEU A 17 -16.58 -10.15 -4.56
CA LEU A 17 -17.18 -8.87 -4.97
C LEU A 17 -17.20 -8.83 -6.50
N SER A 18 -18.39 -8.61 -7.08
CA SER A 18 -18.53 -8.54 -8.54
C SER A 18 -17.97 -7.22 -9.09
N LEU A 19 -17.42 -7.26 -10.31
CA LEU A 19 -16.98 -6.05 -11.03
C LEU A 19 -18.13 -5.09 -11.36
N SER A 20 -19.37 -5.56 -11.37
CA SER A 20 -20.55 -4.70 -11.55
C SER A 20 -21.04 -4.04 -10.25
N THR A 21 -20.59 -4.51 -9.09
CA THR A 21 -21.03 -3.97 -7.80
C THR A 21 -20.39 -2.61 -7.55
N ARG A 22 -21.21 -1.55 -7.60
CA ARG A 22 -20.80 -0.17 -7.25
C ARG A 22 -20.82 0.10 -5.75
N ALA A 23 -21.76 -0.49 -5.02
CA ALA A 23 -21.90 -0.30 -3.59
C ALA A 23 -22.12 -1.62 -2.85
N TRP A 24 -21.58 -1.73 -1.65
CA TRP A 24 -21.72 -2.90 -0.80
C TRP A 24 -21.70 -2.50 0.68
N THR A 25 -22.28 -3.34 1.53
CA THR A 25 -22.31 -3.13 2.99
C THR A 25 -21.35 -4.11 3.65
N CYS A 26 -20.44 -3.61 4.48
CA CYS A 26 -19.50 -4.46 5.18
C CYS A 26 -20.22 -5.41 6.15
N PRO A 27 -19.97 -6.73 6.08
CA PRO A 27 -20.58 -7.66 7.03
C PRO A 27 -19.97 -7.53 8.44
N GLY A 28 -18.72 -7.05 8.56
CA GLY A 28 -18.04 -6.89 9.85
C GLY A 28 -18.47 -5.65 10.66
N CYS A 29 -18.60 -4.49 10.02
CA CYS A 29 -18.93 -3.24 10.72
C CYS A 29 -20.19 -2.52 10.20
N ARG A 30 -20.90 -3.11 9.23
CA ARG A 30 -22.13 -2.55 8.63
C ARG A 30 -21.97 -1.21 7.90
N THR A 31 -20.75 -0.68 7.77
CA THR A 31 -20.48 0.50 6.95
C THR A 31 -20.85 0.24 5.49
N ARG A 32 -21.58 1.18 4.87
CA ARG A 32 -21.88 1.16 3.44
C ARG A 32 -20.75 1.83 2.66
N HIS A 33 -20.25 1.14 1.64
CA HIS A 33 -19.16 1.60 0.79
C HIS A 33 -19.65 1.83 -0.64
N ASP A 34 -19.18 2.92 -1.25
CA ASP A 34 -18.91 2.92 -2.69
C ASP A 34 -17.58 2.21 -2.94
N ARG A 35 -17.54 1.32 -3.93
CA ARG A 35 -16.41 0.42 -4.17
C ARG A 35 -15.15 1.20 -4.53
N ASP A 36 -15.26 2.21 -5.39
CA ASP A 36 -14.11 2.90 -5.95
C ASP A 36 -13.55 3.90 -4.91
N ILE A 37 -14.42 4.58 -4.16
CA ILE A 37 -14.02 5.41 -2.99
C ILE A 37 -13.34 4.55 -1.91
N ASN A 38 -13.90 3.38 -1.59
CA ASN A 38 -13.30 2.48 -0.60
C ASN A 38 -11.92 1.98 -1.04
N ALA A 39 -11.77 1.61 -2.32
CA ALA A 39 -10.49 1.19 -2.87
C ALA A 39 -9.44 2.31 -2.77
N ALA A 40 -9.81 3.55 -3.09
CA ALA A 40 -8.92 4.70 -2.98
C ALA A 40 -8.44 4.93 -1.53
N LYS A 41 -9.33 4.83 -0.54
CA LYS A 41 -8.97 4.93 0.89
C LYS A 41 -7.95 3.88 1.31
N ASN A 42 -8.16 2.63 0.88
CA ASN A 42 -7.26 1.52 1.17
C ASN A 42 -5.89 1.68 0.51
N ILE A 43 -5.84 2.14 -0.75
CA ILE A 43 -4.58 2.42 -1.46
C ILE A 43 -3.81 3.54 -0.77
N LEU A 44 -4.51 4.62 -0.36
CA LEU A 44 -3.89 5.72 0.39
C LEU A 44 -3.29 5.23 1.72
N ALA A 45 -4.02 4.38 2.46
CA ALA A 45 -3.53 3.82 3.72
C ALA A 45 -2.28 2.94 3.49
N ALA A 46 -2.30 2.07 2.48
CA ALA A 46 -1.15 1.24 2.12
C ALA A 46 0.06 2.09 1.70
N GLY A 47 -0.16 3.14 0.90
CA GLY A 47 0.87 4.09 0.48
C GLY A 47 1.48 4.89 1.64
N ARG A 48 0.72 5.14 2.71
CA ARG A 48 1.25 5.77 3.93
C ARG A 48 2.05 4.80 4.79
N ALA A 49 1.65 3.53 4.85
CA ALA A 49 2.39 2.50 5.61
C ALA A 49 3.81 2.32 5.07
N VAL A 50 3.97 2.23 3.74
CA VAL A 50 5.29 2.11 3.11
C VAL A 50 6.20 3.33 3.33
N ALA A 51 5.64 4.53 3.54
CA ALA A 51 6.42 5.73 3.84
C ALA A 51 6.87 5.82 5.31
N GLY A 52 6.28 5.03 6.20
CA GLY A 52 6.52 5.09 7.65
C GLY A 52 7.46 4.00 8.19
N GLU A 53 7.65 2.90 7.46
CA GLU A 53 8.45 1.75 7.94
C GLU A 53 9.95 1.91 7.66
N THR A 54 10.32 2.63 6.58
CA THR A 54 11.69 3.08 6.34
C THR A 54 11.69 4.44 5.63
N PRO A 55 12.07 5.54 6.31
CA PRO A 55 12.34 6.81 5.65
C PRO A 55 13.60 6.69 4.78
N GLY A 56 13.54 6.04 3.62
CA GLY A 56 14.72 5.95 2.76
C GLY A 56 14.74 4.90 1.65
N ASP A 57 13.86 3.91 1.64
CA ASP A 57 14.03 2.77 0.71
C ASP A 57 13.22 2.92 -0.59
N ALA A 58 12.38 3.95 -0.69
CA ALA A 58 11.76 4.32 -1.94
C ALA A 58 12.78 5.09 -2.80
N CYS A 59 13.25 4.48 -3.89
CA CYS A 59 14.01 5.17 -4.93
C CYS A 59 13.10 6.10 -5.76
N GLY A 60 12.47 7.07 -5.09
CA GLY A 60 11.83 8.19 -5.75
C GLY A 60 12.90 9.16 -6.25
N ALA A 61 12.85 9.53 -7.53
CA ALA A 61 13.50 10.74 -7.99
C ALA A 61 12.93 11.95 -7.22
N ASP A 62 13.66 13.07 -7.22
CA ASP A 62 13.25 14.30 -6.54
C ASP A 62 11.80 14.69 -6.90
N VAL A 63 10.86 14.53 -5.97
CA VAL A 63 9.60 15.29 -6.02
C VAL A 63 9.93 16.71 -5.56
N SER A 64 9.46 17.75 -6.26
CA SER A 64 9.80 19.14 -5.94
C SER A 64 9.37 19.48 -4.49
N PRO A 65 10.31 19.62 -3.53
CA PRO A 65 9.97 20.00 -2.18
C PRO A 65 9.80 21.52 -2.14
N GLN A 66 8.87 22.01 -1.32
CA GLN A 66 8.86 23.42 -0.92
C GLN A 66 9.96 23.62 0.13
N GLY A 67 11.23 23.66 -0.28
CA GLY A 67 12.36 23.83 0.64
C GLY A 67 13.74 23.62 0.01
N SER A 68 14.70 24.45 0.40
CA SER A 68 16.04 24.61 -0.19
C SER A 68 17.08 23.60 0.32
N SER A 69 16.83 22.30 0.15
CA SER A 69 17.83 21.27 0.49
C SER A 69 18.53 20.76 -0.77
N LEU A 70 19.85 20.62 -0.68
CA LEU A 70 20.76 20.31 -1.80
C LEU A 70 20.31 19.04 -2.55
N ARG A 71 20.13 19.21 -3.87
CA ARG A 71 19.76 18.18 -4.84
C ARG A 71 20.82 17.09 -4.89
N GLN A 72 20.42 15.83 -4.74
CA GLN A 72 21.26 14.68 -5.09
C GLN A 72 20.63 13.97 -6.28
N SER A 73 21.39 13.85 -7.36
CA SER A 73 20.92 13.21 -8.59
C SER A 73 20.80 11.69 -8.43
N ALA A 74 19.77 11.11 -9.03
CA ALA A 74 19.53 9.67 -9.04
C ALA A 74 20.72 8.89 -9.64
N VAL A 75 21.16 7.84 -8.93
CA VAL A 75 22.17 6.88 -9.39
C VAL A 75 21.52 5.53 -9.68
N LYS A 76 22.15 4.73 -10.55
CA LYS A 76 21.71 3.36 -10.89
C LYS A 76 21.71 2.49 -9.63
N GLN A 77 20.57 1.86 -9.32
CA GLN A 77 20.49 0.89 -8.24
C GLN A 77 20.88 -0.50 -8.75
N GLU A 78 21.93 -1.07 -8.17
CA GLU A 78 22.27 -2.49 -8.35
C GLU A 78 21.48 -3.32 -7.33
N PRO A 79 20.86 -4.45 -7.71
CA PRO A 79 20.19 -5.32 -6.76
C PRO A 79 21.22 -5.96 -5.82
N SER A 80 21.13 -5.69 -4.52
CA SER A 80 21.91 -6.43 -3.52
C SER A 80 21.34 -7.85 -3.44
N GLY A 81 22.15 -8.84 -3.82
CA GLY A 81 21.79 -10.25 -3.73
C GLY A 81 21.35 -10.62 -2.32
N ALA A 82 20.13 -11.12 -2.19
CA ALA A 82 19.63 -11.69 -0.95
C ALA A 82 20.43 -12.97 -0.63
N SER A 83 21.14 -12.99 0.50
CA SER A 83 21.62 -14.26 1.07
C SER A 83 20.42 -15.08 1.56
N PRO A 84 20.33 -16.38 1.23
CA PRO A 84 19.29 -17.23 1.77
C PRO A 84 19.51 -17.43 3.28
N MET A 85 18.47 -17.19 4.08
CA MET A 85 18.41 -17.63 5.48
C MET A 85 18.60 -19.15 5.54
N ALA A 86 19.61 -19.60 6.27
CA ALA A 86 19.81 -21.02 6.56
C ALA A 86 18.68 -21.51 7.48
N ILE A 87 17.94 -22.53 7.04
CA ILE A 87 16.97 -23.27 7.84
C ILE A 87 17.77 -24.34 8.62
N PRO A 88 17.72 -24.41 9.96
CA PRO A 88 18.36 -25.50 10.69
C PRO A 88 17.59 -26.81 10.45
N ALA A 89 18.31 -27.87 10.07
CA ALA A 89 17.79 -29.22 9.95
C ALA A 89 17.41 -29.76 11.34
N LEU A 90 16.27 -30.45 11.40
CA LEU A 90 15.84 -31.27 12.54
C LEU A 90 16.68 -32.55 12.64
#